data_AF-A0A8T4HS88-F1
#
_entry.id   AF-A0A8T4HS88-F1
#
_cell.length_a   1.000
_cell.length_b   1.000
_cell.length_c   1.000
_cell.angle_alpha   90.00
_cell.angle_beta   90.00
_cell.angle_gamma   90.00
#
_symmetry.space_group_name_H-M   'P 1'
#
loop_
_entity.id
_entity.type
_entity.pdbx_description
1 polymer ?
#
loop_
_entity_poly.entity_id
_entity_poly.type
_entity_poly.pdbx_seq_one_letter_code
_entity_poly.pdbx_strand_id
1 'polypeptide(L)'
;ALDIGVRGVHLAYQVLDGCETLIMVDAVQRGGAPGTVRLIEVSEQDRAAPEGVPVVDGHHMSPQAVLALLETLREGMGGSTPGRVFVVGCEPAELAEGIGLSPPVAAAVDEAVELVLRLLADAPAHPSPDEAADAAPDGAAERRTAARDSGVAAKGRPSAPL
;
A
#
# COMPACT_ATOMS: atom_id res chain seq x y z
N ALA A 1 -1.68 8.87 7.72
CA ALA A 1 -0.34 8.39 8.12
C ALA A 1 -0.51 7.26 9.14
N LEU A 2 0.37 6.26 9.14
CA LEU A 2 0.34 5.13 10.04
C LEU A 2 1.74 4.91 10.62
N ASP A 3 1.84 4.63 11.92
CA ASP A 3 3.08 4.21 12.56
C ASP A 3 3.20 2.67 12.53
N ILE A 4 4.06 2.19 11.64
CA ILE A 4 4.34 0.77 11.49
C ILE A 4 5.41 0.32 12.49
N GLY A 5 6.31 1.22 12.90
CA GLY A 5 7.55 0.89 13.58
C GLY A 5 8.23 -0.32 12.92
N VAL A 6 8.42 -1.37 13.71
CA VAL A 6 9.08 -2.61 13.30
C VAL A 6 8.22 -3.57 12.45
N ARG A 7 6.93 -3.29 12.25
CA ARG A 7 5.95 -4.26 11.72
C ARG A 7 5.92 -4.34 10.18
N GLY A 8 7.07 -4.55 9.55
CA GLY A 8 7.20 -4.53 8.08
C GLY A 8 6.31 -5.52 7.33
N VAL A 9 6.08 -6.71 7.88
CA VAL A 9 5.16 -7.70 7.29
C VAL A 9 3.72 -7.19 7.26
N HIS A 10 3.27 -6.54 8.34
CA HIS A 10 1.92 -5.99 8.40
C HIS A 10 1.72 -4.87 7.36
N LEU A 11 2.74 -4.03 7.17
CA LEU A 11 2.73 -3.01 6.13
C LEU A 11 2.58 -3.64 4.73
N ALA A 12 3.31 -4.72 4.43
CA ALA A 12 3.18 -5.39 3.12
C ALA A 12 1.74 -5.86 2.86
N TYR A 13 1.07 -6.46 3.85
CA TYR A 13 -0.33 -6.85 3.72
C TYR A 13 -1.28 -5.66 3.54
N GLN A 14 -1.09 -4.57 4.29
CA GLN A 14 -1.93 -3.38 4.14
C GLN A 14 -1.78 -2.72 2.76
N VAL A 15 -0.58 -2.74 2.19
CA VAL A 15 -0.34 -2.16 0.86
C VAL A 15 -0.99 -3.02 -0.24
N LEU A 16 -1.04 -4.34 -0.08
CA LEU A 16 -1.75 -5.23 -1.02
C LEU A 16 -3.24 -4.93 -1.14
N ASP A 17 -3.86 -4.44 -0.05
CA ASP A 17 -5.29 -4.07 -0.02
C ASP A 17 -5.61 -2.86 -0.90
N GLY A 18 -4.59 -2.14 -1.39
CA GLY A 18 -4.74 -1.03 -2.34
C GLY A 18 -4.10 0.26 -1.85
N CYS A 19 -3.15 0.77 -2.64
CA CYS A 19 -2.49 2.06 -2.40
C CYS A 19 -1.92 2.54 -3.73
N GLU A 20 -2.20 3.77 -4.17
CA GLU A 20 -1.61 4.32 -5.41
C GLU A 20 -0.20 4.86 -5.21
N THR A 21 0.03 5.54 -4.08
CA THR A 21 1.32 6.15 -3.73
C THR A 21 1.73 5.74 -2.32
N LEU A 22 2.86 5.01 -2.22
CA LEU A 22 3.45 4.61 -0.95
C LEU A 22 4.64 5.51 -0.62
N ILE A 23 4.58 6.23 0.51
CA ILE A 23 5.69 7.01 1.05
C ILE A 23 6.10 6.41 2.39
N MET A 24 7.31 5.89 2.47
CA MET A 24 7.90 5.35 3.69
C MET A 24 8.89 6.37 4.27
N VAL A 25 8.88 6.54 5.59
CA VAL A 25 9.83 7.40 6.31
C VAL A 25 10.66 6.50 7.22
N ASP A 26 11.98 6.54 7.11
CA ASP A 26 12.86 5.64 7.86
C ASP A 26 14.26 6.24 8.12
N ALA A 27 14.97 5.69 9.10
CA ALA A 27 16.39 5.95 9.28
C ALA A 27 17.20 5.16 8.23
N VAL A 28 17.95 5.86 7.38
CA VAL A 28 18.67 5.26 6.25
C VAL A 28 20.13 5.66 6.31
N GLN A 29 21.00 4.70 6.64
CA GLN A 29 22.44 4.93 6.72
C GLN A 29 23.10 4.76 5.35
N ARG A 30 23.57 5.86 4.77
CA ARG A 30 24.22 5.90 3.44
C ARG A 30 25.54 6.66 3.46
N GLY A 31 26.09 6.92 4.65
CA GLY A 31 27.39 7.58 4.82
C GLY A 31 27.34 9.09 4.64
N GLY A 32 26.15 9.70 4.76
CA GLY A 32 25.97 11.15 4.87
C GLY A 32 26.32 11.70 6.25
N ALA A 33 26.16 13.02 6.40
CA ALA A 33 26.16 13.64 7.71
C ALA A 33 24.85 13.31 8.46
N PRO A 34 24.88 13.06 9.78
CA PRO A 34 23.66 12.85 10.55
C PRO A 34 22.63 13.97 10.36
N GLY A 35 21.35 13.62 10.26
CA GLY A 35 20.26 14.54 9.96
C GLY A 35 20.07 14.85 8.46
N THR A 36 20.92 14.32 7.58
CA THR A 36 20.72 14.51 6.13
C THR A 36 19.44 13.77 5.70
N VAL A 37 18.44 14.51 5.21
CA VAL A 37 17.23 13.95 4.60
C VAL A 37 17.47 13.68 3.12
N ARG A 38 17.01 12.54 2.62
CA ARG A 38 17.11 12.16 1.20
C ARG A 38 15.82 11.51 0.74
N LEU A 39 15.43 11.83 -0.49
CA LEU A 39 14.39 11.11 -1.21
C LEU A 39 15.03 9.99 -2.04
N ILE A 40 14.47 8.80 -1.93
CA ILE A 40 14.76 7.67 -2.80
C ILE A 40 13.46 7.32 -3.52
N GLU A 41 13.43 7.53 -4.82
CA GLU A 41 12.37 7.00 -5.68
C GLU A 41 12.70 5.55 -6.01
N VAL A 42 11.75 4.64 -5.77
CA VAL A 42 11.96 3.22 -5.98
C VAL A 42 11.36 2.84 -7.33
N SER A 43 12.20 2.39 -8.26
CA SER A 43 11.73 1.95 -9.57
C SER A 43 11.07 0.57 -9.49
N GLU A 44 10.28 0.22 -10.50
CA GLU A 44 9.73 -1.14 -10.64
C GLU A 44 10.82 -2.22 -10.63
N GLN A 45 12.00 -1.92 -11.17
CA GLN A 45 13.14 -2.85 -11.17
C GLN A 45 13.70 -3.05 -9.76
N ASP A 46 13.80 -1.98 -8.97
CA ASP A 46 14.29 -2.03 -7.58
C ASP A 46 13.34 -2.82 -6.68
N ARG A 47 12.04 -2.82 -6.99
CA ARG A 47 11.01 -3.61 -6.29
C ARG A 47 11.09 -5.09 -6.63
N ALA A 48 11.40 -5.40 -7.89
CA ALA A 48 11.41 -6.76 -8.42
C ALA A 48 12.72 -7.51 -8.18
N ALA A 49 13.82 -6.83 -7.84
CA ALA A 49 15.12 -7.45 -7.60
C ALA A 49 15.22 -8.00 -6.16
N PRO A 50 15.16 -9.32 -5.95
CA PRO A 50 15.39 -9.90 -4.64
C PRO A 50 16.88 -10.19 -4.54
N GLU A 51 17.70 -9.23 -4.10
CA GLU A 51 19.05 -9.58 -3.65
C GLU A 51 18.95 -10.34 -2.32
N GLY A 52 18.59 -11.62 -2.42
CA GLY A 52 18.40 -12.54 -1.30
C GLY A 52 17.29 -12.07 -0.37
N VAL A 53 16.14 -12.76 -0.37
CA VAL A 53 15.14 -12.57 0.68
C VAL A 53 15.86 -12.77 2.02
N PRO A 54 16.13 -11.72 2.83
CA PRO A 54 16.68 -11.93 4.15
C PRO A 54 15.63 -12.77 4.86
N VAL A 55 16.06 -13.74 5.66
CA VAL A 55 15.15 -14.45 6.58
C VAL A 55 14.26 -13.39 7.19
N VAL A 56 12.95 -13.45 6.91
CA VAL A 56 12.01 -12.36 7.20
C VAL A 56 11.99 -12.14 8.70
N ASP A 57 12.83 -11.24 9.19
CA ASP A 57 12.73 -10.69 10.53
C ASP A 57 11.63 -9.63 10.45
N GLY A 58 10.41 -10.08 10.77
CA GLY A 58 9.23 -9.22 10.81
C GLY A 58 9.32 -8.08 11.84
N HIS A 59 10.44 -7.96 12.56
CA HIS A 59 10.74 -6.89 13.52
C HIS A 59 11.86 -5.93 13.05
N HIS A 60 12.60 -6.21 11.97
CA HIS A 60 13.64 -5.29 11.47
C HIS A 60 13.73 -5.33 9.94
N MET A 61 12.58 -5.15 9.27
CA MET A 61 12.57 -5.08 7.81
C MET A 61 12.99 -3.69 7.34
N SER A 62 14.02 -3.64 6.50
CA SER A 62 14.30 -2.42 5.71
C SER A 62 13.16 -2.15 4.72
N PRO A 63 13.03 -0.92 4.21
CA PRO A 63 12.04 -0.59 3.19
C PRO A 63 12.12 -1.50 1.95
N GLN A 64 13.33 -1.87 1.55
CA GLN A 64 13.57 -2.79 0.43
C GLN A 64 13.03 -4.19 0.72
N ALA A 65 13.22 -4.70 1.95
CA ALA A 65 12.69 -6.00 2.34
C ALA A 65 11.15 -6.01 2.34
N VAL A 66 10.51 -4.91 2.76
CA VAL A 66 9.04 -4.78 2.71
C VAL A 66 8.54 -4.84 1.26
N LEU A 67 9.21 -4.14 0.35
CA LEU A 67 8.85 -4.13 -1.07
C LEU A 67 9.05 -5.48 -1.74
N ALA A 68 10.14 -6.19 -1.44
CA ALA A 68 10.36 -7.54 -1.96
C ALA A 68 9.30 -8.54 -1.46
N LEU A 69 8.89 -8.42 -0.19
CA LEU A 69 7.79 -9.22 0.36
C LEU A 69 6.46 -8.87 -0.32
N LEU A 70 6.18 -7.58 -0.52
CA LEU A 70 4.99 -7.12 -1.24
C LEU A 70 4.88 -7.75 -2.64
N GLU A 71 5.96 -7.76 -3.41
CA GLU A 71 5.97 -8.39 -4.74
C GLU A 71 5.72 -9.90 -4.66
N THR A 72 6.36 -10.58 -3.70
CA THR A 72 6.15 -12.03 -3.48
C THR A 72 4.69 -12.35 -3.15
N LEU A 73 4.08 -11.55 -2.27
CA LEU A 73 2.69 -11.74 -1.87
C LEU A 73 1.71 -11.44 -3.00
N ARG A 74 2.00 -10.41 -3.81
CA ARG A 74 1.22 -10.09 -5.02
C ARG A 74 1.21 -11.24 -6.02
N GLU A 75 2.36 -11.84 -6.28
CA GLU A 75 2.46 -12.97 -7.22
C GLU A 75 1.65 -14.19 -6.72
N GLY A 76 1.65 -14.44 -5.41
CA GLY A 76 0.99 -15.61 -4.83
C GLY A 76 -0.52 -15.45 -4.59
N MET A 77 -0.97 -14.23 -4.24
CA MET A 77 -2.36 -13.98 -3.79
C MET A 77 -3.13 -12.99 -4.69
N GLY A 78 -2.46 -12.37 -5.66
CA GLY A 78 -2.98 -11.20 -6.36
C GLY A 78 -2.93 -9.94 -5.50
N GLY A 79 -3.54 -8.85 -6.00
CA GLY A 79 -3.52 -7.54 -5.37
C GLY A 79 -2.92 -6.47 -6.28
N SER A 80 -2.95 -5.22 -5.83
CA SER A 80 -2.38 -4.08 -6.56
C SER A 80 -1.03 -3.66 -6.00
N THR A 81 -0.17 -3.15 -6.86
CA THR A 81 1.03 -2.43 -6.47
C THR A 81 0.77 -0.92 -6.44
N PRO A 82 1.44 -0.17 -5.56
CA PRO A 82 1.53 1.27 -5.72
C PRO A 82 2.14 1.62 -7.08
N GLY A 83 1.53 2.59 -7.77
CA GLY A 83 2.09 3.14 -8.99
C GLY A 83 3.30 4.04 -8.73
N ARG A 84 3.44 4.54 -7.50
CA ARG A 84 4.59 5.34 -7.05
C ARG A 84 5.05 4.89 -5.66
N VAL A 85 6.35 4.72 -5.48
CA VAL A 85 6.95 4.31 -4.21
C VAL A 85 8.14 5.21 -3.89
N PHE A 86 8.10 5.82 -2.70
CA PHE A 86 9.14 6.71 -2.20
C PHE A 86 9.61 6.27 -0.81
N VAL A 87 10.90 6.43 -0.56
CA VAL A 87 11.48 6.38 0.78
C VAL A 87 12.10 7.74 1.10
N VAL A 88 11.57 8.39 2.14
CA VAL A 88 12.16 9.56 2.77
C VAL A 88 13.08 9.07 3.88
N GLY A 89 14.37 9.02 3.59
CA GLY A 89 15.39 8.53 4.49
C GLY A 89 16.07 9.66 5.24
N CYS A 90 16.27 9.52 6.55
CA CYS A 90 17.13 10.41 7.35
C CYS A 90 18.40 9.68 7.79
N GLU A 91 19.57 10.28 7.60
CA GLU A 91 20.83 9.72 8.09
C GLU A 91 20.85 9.75 9.64
N PRO A 92 21.03 8.61 10.32
CA PRO A 92 21.09 8.58 11.78
C PRO A 92 22.44 9.10 12.30
N ALA A 93 22.46 9.62 13.53
CA ALA A 93 23.72 9.89 14.24
C ALA A 93 24.25 8.65 14.95
N GLU A 94 23.35 7.88 15.56
CA GLU A 94 23.60 6.63 16.27
C GLU A 94 22.36 5.74 16.17
N LEU A 95 22.56 4.44 16.31
CA LEU A 95 21.49 3.41 16.31
C LEU A 95 21.52 2.57 17.60
N ALA A 96 22.23 3.05 18.64
CA ALA A 96 22.24 2.39 19.93
C ALA A 96 20.85 2.44 20.57
N GLU A 97 20.54 1.45 21.41
CA GLU A 97 19.28 1.43 22.14
C GLU A 97 19.13 2.69 23.02
N GLY A 98 18.00 3.38 22.85
CA GLY A 98 17.74 4.64 23.54
C GLY A 98 16.36 5.19 23.20
N ILE A 99 15.95 6.24 23.93
CA ILE A 99 14.70 6.95 23.68
C ILE A 99 15.05 8.36 23.23
N GLY A 100 14.40 8.78 22.14
CA GLY A 100 14.53 10.12 21.58
C GLY A 100 15.43 10.18 20.35
N LEU A 101 15.37 11.33 19.68
CA LEU A 101 16.19 11.62 18.51
C LEU A 101 17.46 12.35 18.93
N SER A 102 18.57 12.07 18.24
CA SER A 102 19.76 12.89 18.38
C SER A 102 19.49 14.32 17.88
N PRO A 103 20.19 15.35 18.40
CA PRO A 103 19.97 16.73 17.98
C PRO A 103 19.94 16.97 16.46
N PRO A 104 20.87 16.41 15.63
CA PRO A 104 20.81 16.63 14.19
C PRO A 104 19.60 15.95 13.52
N VAL A 105 19.17 14.79 14.01
CA VAL A 105 17.98 14.09 13.46
C VAL A 105 16.69 14.80 13.88
N ALA A 106 16.61 15.29 15.13
CA ALA A 106 15.48 16.08 15.61
C ALA A 106 15.30 17.36 14.77
N ALA A 107 16.40 18.04 14.43
CA ALA A 107 16.37 19.24 13.59
C ALA A 107 15.95 18.96 12.14
N ALA A 108 16.07 17.72 11.68
CA ALA A 108 15.74 17.29 10.31
C ALA A 108 14.27 16.87 10.13
N VAL A 109 13.50 16.76 11.22
CA VAL A 109 12.10 16.29 11.17
C VAL A 109 11.24 17.23 10.31
N ASP A 110 11.37 18.54 10.49
CA ASP A 110 10.58 19.51 9.75
C ASP A 110 10.86 19.42 8.24
N GLU A 111 12.13 19.28 7.84
CA GLU A 111 12.52 19.06 6.44
C GLU A 111 11.92 17.78 5.86
N ALA A 112 11.94 16.67 6.62
CA ALA A 112 11.34 15.41 6.19
C ALA A 112 9.81 15.54 6.01
N VAL A 113 9.14 16.24 6.93
CA VAL A 113 7.69 16.50 6.84
C VAL A 113 7.37 17.35 5.61
N GLU A 114 8.11 18.43 5.37
CA GLU A 114 7.94 19.27 4.19
C GLU A 114 8.12 18.47 2.89
N LEU A 115 9.10 17.57 2.83
CA LEU A 115 9.31 16.69 1.70
C LEU A 115 8.14 15.73 1.48
N VAL A 116 7.63 15.09 2.54
CA VAL A 116 6.45 14.22 2.45
C VAL A 116 5.22 15.00 1.95
N LEU A 117 4.98 16.20 2.49
CA LEU A 117 3.84 17.03 2.09
C LEU A 117 3.93 17.45 0.61
N ARG A 118 5.13 17.75 0.10
CA ARG A 118 5.34 18.02 -1.32
C ARG A 118 5.03 16.80 -2.19
N LEU A 119 5.50 15.62 -1.80
CA LEU A 119 5.23 14.38 -2.54
C LEU A 119 3.73 14.04 -2.58
N LEU A 120 3.01 14.33 -1.49
CA LEU A 120 1.55 14.16 -1.43
C LEU A 120 0.82 15.19 -2.31
N ALA A 121 1.27 16.44 -2.34
CA ALA A 121 0.69 17.46 -3.21
C ALA A 121 0.87 17.15 -4.70
N ASP A 122 1.98 16.49 -5.04
CA ASP A 122 2.30 16.03 -6.40
C ASP A 122 1.69 14.66 -6.73
N ALA A 123 0.96 14.02 -5.79
CA ALA A 123 0.23 12.79 -6.06
C ALA A 123 -1.02 13.08 -6.90
N PRO A 124 -1.38 12.20 -7.85
CA PRO A 124 -2.65 12.34 -8.55
C PRO A 124 -3.78 12.39 -7.52
N ALA A 125 -4.66 13.39 -7.65
CA ALA A 125 -5.76 13.57 -6.72
C ALA A 125 -6.68 12.35 -6.76
N HIS A 126 -6.85 11.67 -5.63
CA HIS A 126 -7.98 10.80 -5.44
C HIS A 126 -9.22 11.65 -5.13
N PRO A 127 -10.37 11.42 -5.79
CA PRO A 127 -11.62 11.96 -5.26
C PRO A 127 -11.78 11.41 -3.85
N SER A 128 -12.02 12.31 -2.90
CA SER A 128 -12.29 11.90 -1.54
C SER A 128 -13.58 11.06 -1.49
N PRO A 129 -13.75 10.14 -0.52
CA PRO A 129 -14.96 9.31 -0.43
C PRO A 129 -16.26 10.13 -0.37
N ASP A 130 -16.17 11.38 0.11
CA ASP A 130 -17.26 12.34 0.16
C ASP A 130 -17.62 12.89 -1.23
N GLU A 131 -16.64 13.12 -2.10
CA GLU A 131 -16.83 13.59 -3.49
C GLU A 131 -17.30 12.47 -4.42
N ALA A 132 -16.92 11.22 -4.16
CA ALA A 132 -17.41 10.06 -4.91
C ALA A 132 -18.89 9.75 -4.63
N ALA A 133 -19.40 10.16 -3.46
CA ALA A 133 -20.82 10.04 -3.11
C ALA A 133 -21.69 11.13 -3.78
N ASP A 134 -21.12 12.32 -4.02
CA ASP A 134 -21.82 13.46 -4.63
C ASP A 134 -21.76 13.44 -6.18
N ALA A 135 -20.89 12.61 -6.76
CA ALA A 135 -20.72 12.48 -8.22
C ALA A 135 -21.64 11.43 -8.88
N ALA A 136 -22.54 10.78 -8.13
CA ALA A 136 -23.51 9.85 -8.72
C ALA A 136 -24.58 10.62 -9.53
N PRO A 137 -24.75 10.36 -10.84
CA PRO A 137 -25.80 11.01 -11.61
C PRO A 137 -27.18 10.49 -11.15
N ASP A 138 -28.01 11.43 -10.68
CA ASP A 138 -29.39 11.20 -10.31
C ASP A 138 -30.21 10.87 -11.57
N GLY A 139 -30.75 9.65 -11.66
CA GLY A 139 -31.48 9.23 -12.85
C GLY A 139 -31.82 7.75 -12.98
N ALA A 140 -32.40 7.13 -11.95
CA ALA A 140 -33.09 5.85 -12.13
C ALA A 140 -34.44 5.85 -11.41
N ALA A 141 -35.49 6.25 -12.12
CA ALA A 141 -36.86 5.99 -11.72
C ALA A 141 -37.66 5.42 -12.90
N GLU A 142 -38.43 4.37 -12.57
CA GLU A 142 -39.56 3.78 -13.31
C GLU A 142 -39.24 2.71 -14.36
N ARG A 143 -39.81 1.49 -14.33
CA ARG A 143 -41.20 1.12 -14.00
C ARG A 143 -41.38 -0.40 -13.75
N ARG A 144 -42.45 -0.66 -13.00
CA ARG A 144 -43.02 -1.92 -12.48
C ARG A 144 -43.48 -2.97 -13.51
N THR A 145 -43.34 -4.24 -13.09
CA THR A 145 -44.15 -5.48 -13.28
C THR A 145 -45.23 -5.56 -14.37
N ALA A 146 -45.17 -6.67 -15.13
CA ALA A 146 -46.36 -7.37 -15.60
C ALA A 146 -46.14 -8.90 -15.53
N ALA A 147 -46.93 -9.57 -14.68
CA ALA A 147 -47.17 -11.00 -14.74
C ALA A 147 -48.25 -11.28 -15.78
N ARG A 148 -48.05 -12.29 -16.66
CA ARG A 148 -49.13 -13.09 -17.23
C ARG A 148 -48.69 -14.54 -17.45
N ASP A 149 -49.54 -15.38 -16.90
CA ASP A 149 -49.70 -16.83 -16.94
C ASP A 149 -49.84 -17.40 -18.37
N SER A 150 -49.28 -18.60 -18.60
CA SER A 150 -50.00 -19.70 -19.24
C SER A 150 -49.15 -20.97 -19.39
N GLY A 151 -49.64 -22.10 -18.85
CA GLY A 151 -49.74 -23.33 -19.67
C GLY A 151 -48.82 -24.53 -19.38
N VAL A 152 -49.22 -25.33 -18.39
CA VAL A 152 -49.27 -26.81 -18.36
C VAL A 152 -48.59 -27.61 -19.50
N ALA A 153 -47.69 -28.53 -19.15
CA ALA A 153 -47.85 -29.97 -19.44
C ALA A 153 -46.81 -30.84 -18.70
N ALA A 154 -47.32 -31.74 -17.86
CA ALA A 154 -46.56 -32.80 -17.21
C ALA A 154 -46.36 -34.02 -18.14
N LYS A 155 -45.15 -34.59 -18.12
CA LYS A 155 -44.86 -36.00 -18.45
C LYS A 155 -43.52 -36.30 -17.76
N GLY A 156 -43.46 -37.05 -16.66
CA GLY A 156 -43.71 -38.48 -16.61
C GLY A 156 -42.37 -39.24 -16.69
N ARG A 157 -41.65 -39.34 -15.58
CA ARG A 157 -40.74 -40.48 -15.30
C ARG A 157 -41.60 -41.59 -14.64
N PRO A 158 -41.15 -42.85 -14.42
CA PRO A 158 -39.86 -43.48 -14.70
C PRO A 158 -40.00 -44.87 -15.40
N SER A 159 -38.89 -45.54 -15.73
CA SER A 159 -38.76 -47.02 -15.68
C SER A 159 -37.29 -47.46 -15.76
N ALA A 160 -36.83 -48.22 -14.76
CA ALA A 160 -35.83 -49.29 -14.90
C ALA A 160 -36.59 -50.64 -14.74
N PRO A 161 -35.99 -51.85 -14.81
CA PRO A 161 -34.67 -52.30 -15.28
C PRO A 161 -34.76 -53.46 -16.31
N LEU A 162 -33.61 -53.94 -16.80
CA LEU A 162 -33.22 -55.36 -16.91
C LEU A 162 -31.74 -55.45 -17.30
#